data_AF-A0A940P5L7-F1
#
_entry.id   AF-A0A940P5L7-F1
#
_cell.length_a   1.000
_cell.length_b   1.000
_cell.length_c   1.000
_cell.angle_alpha   90.00
_cell.angle_beta   90.00
_cell.angle_gamma   90.00
#
_symmetry.space_group_name_H-M   'P 1'
#
loop_
_entity.id
_entity.type
_entity.pdbx_description
1 polymer ?
#
loop_
_entity_poly.entity_id
_entity_poly.type
_entity_poly.pdbx_seq_one_letter_code
_entity_poly.pdbx_strand_id
1 'polypeptide(L)'
;LAERILGSREDAEECVNDALLNAWNSIPPECPRNLPAYLNVLTRNIALNRLKADNRFKRGCGQIPAVLDELAECIPAAETVEAEYDRRSFLAALERFLDTLPRDTRVIFVRRYWYMNTCREIADAYQMSESKVRVSLTRTRRKLKVFLEKEDAL
;
A
#
# COMPACT_ATOMS: atom_id res chain seq x y z
N LEU A 1 -1.61 -0.78 12.29
CA LEU A 1 -1.83 -0.58 10.83
C LEU A 1 -3.29 -0.29 10.52
N ALA A 2 -4.23 -1.17 10.90
CA ALA A 2 -5.68 -0.95 10.69
C ALA A 2 -6.19 0.36 11.30
N GLU A 3 -5.79 0.70 12.52
CA GLU A 3 -6.16 1.96 13.20
C GLU A 3 -5.77 3.19 12.39
N ARG A 4 -4.60 3.17 11.74
CA ARG A 4 -4.15 4.26 10.87
C ARG A 4 -4.99 4.37 9.60
N ILE A 5 -5.48 3.24 9.08
CA ILE A 5 -6.32 3.20 7.88
C ILE A 5 -7.75 3.66 8.20
N LEU A 6 -8.28 3.24 9.35
CA LEU A 6 -9.69 3.44 9.72
C LEU A 6 -9.91 4.69 10.58
N GLY A 7 -8.88 5.17 11.26
CA GLY A 7 -8.97 6.29 12.21
C GLY A 7 -9.75 5.94 13.50
N SER A 8 -10.02 4.65 13.73
CA SER A 8 -10.84 4.14 14.82
C SER A 8 -10.16 2.92 15.43
N ARG A 9 -9.98 2.96 16.74
CA ARG A 9 -9.36 1.85 17.48
C ARG A 9 -10.27 0.63 17.52
N GLU A 10 -11.56 0.83 17.75
CA GLU A 10 -12.56 -0.24 17.79
C GLU A 10 -12.63 -0.98 16.44
N ASP A 11 -12.76 -0.24 15.34
CA ASP A 11 -12.77 -0.84 13.99
C ASP A 11 -11.44 -1.55 13.67
N ALA A 12 -10.33 -1.09 14.24
CA ALA A 12 -9.03 -1.72 14.07
C ALA A 12 -8.89 -3.03 14.83
N GLU A 13 -9.42 -3.09 16.05
CA GLU A 13 -9.47 -4.32 16.86
C GLU A 13 -10.32 -5.39 16.16
N GLU A 14 -11.45 -4.99 15.58
CA GLU A 14 -12.28 -5.89 14.75
C GLU A 14 -11.51 -6.39 13.51
N CYS A 15 -10.81 -5.51 12.79
CA CYS A 15 -10.01 -5.93 11.63
C CYS A 15 -8.89 -6.91 12.00
N VAL A 16 -8.32 -6.80 13.20
CA VAL A 16 -7.33 -7.77 13.69
C VAL A 16 -8.00 -9.10 13.99
N ASN A 17 -9.17 -9.11 14.63
CA ASN A 17 -9.93 -10.32 14.88
C ASN A 17 -10.29 -11.04 13.57
N ASP A 18 -10.80 -10.31 12.58
CA ASP A 18 -11.13 -10.87 11.25
C ASP A 18 -9.89 -11.42 10.54
N ALA A 19 -8.74 -10.73 10.65
CA ALA A 19 -7.49 -11.20 10.07
C ALA A 19 -7.00 -12.50 10.72
N LEU A 20 -7.13 -12.62 12.04
CA LEU A 20 -6.77 -13.84 12.77
C LEU A 20 -7.74 -14.98 12.43
N LEU A 21 -9.04 -14.71 12.33
CA LEU A 21 -10.03 -15.71 11.93
C LEU A 21 -9.79 -16.19 10.49
N ASN A 22 -9.49 -15.27 9.57
CA ASN A 22 -9.15 -15.63 8.19
C ASN A 22 -7.89 -16.49 8.13
N ALA A 23 -6.85 -16.14 8.89
CA ALA A 23 -5.63 -16.94 8.97
C ALA A 23 -5.89 -18.32 9.59
N TRP A 24 -6.74 -18.42 10.60
CA TRP A 24 -7.16 -19.68 11.19
C TRP A 24 -7.88 -20.58 10.19
N ASN A 25 -8.75 -20.01 9.36
CA ASN A 25 -9.52 -20.75 8.37
C ASN A 25 -8.71 -21.14 7.13
N SER A 26 -7.67 -20.39 6.78
CA SER A 26 -6.83 -20.67 5.60
C SER A 26 -5.65 -21.61 5.91
N ILE A 27 -5.24 -21.71 7.18
CA ILE A 27 -4.12 -22.54 7.63
C ILE A 27 -4.66 -23.72 8.44
N PRO A 28 -4.59 -24.96 7.94
CA PRO A 28 -4.19 -25.42 6.59
C PRO A 28 -5.29 -25.25 5.52
N PRO A 29 -4.99 -25.28 4.20
CA PRO A 29 -3.74 -25.75 3.57
C PRO A 29 -2.67 -24.68 3.29
N GLU A 30 -2.97 -23.39 3.49
CA GLU A 30 -1.99 -22.33 3.27
C GLU A 30 -0.86 -22.44 4.30
N CYS A 31 0.39 -22.29 3.86
CA CYS A 31 1.57 -22.40 4.73
C CYS A 31 2.49 -21.19 4.53
N PRO A 32 2.15 -20.04 5.13
CA PRO A 32 2.91 -18.82 4.92
C PRO A 32 4.32 -18.94 5.50
N ARG A 33 5.33 -18.68 4.65
CA ARG A 33 6.75 -18.67 5.07
C ARG A 33 7.05 -17.62 6.15
N ASN A 34 6.25 -16.55 6.20
CA ASN A 34 6.37 -15.47 7.18
C ASN A 34 4.97 -15.09 7.68
N LEU A 35 4.60 -15.63 8.84
CA LEU A 35 3.29 -15.40 9.45
C LEU A 35 3.02 -13.91 9.77
N PRO A 36 3.97 -13.13 10.33
CA PRO A 36 3.77 -11.69 10.54
C PRO A 36 3.46 -10.92 9.25
N ALA A 37 4.15 -11.21 8.15
CA ALA A 37 3.89 -10.57 6.86
C ALA A 37 2.50 -10.96 6.33
N TYR A 38 2.15 -12.25 6.42
CA TYR A 38 0.84 -12.77 6.03
C TYR A 38 -0.31 -12.08 6.78
N LEU A 39 -0.21 -11.99 8.11
CA LEU A 39 -1.19 -11.30 8.94
C LEU A 39 -1.27 -9.81 8.61
N ASN A 40 -0.14 -9.13 8.36
CA ASN A 40 -0.15 -7.72 7.95
C ASN A 40 -0.90 -7.49 6.63
N VAL A 41 -0.74 -8.38 5.65
CA VAL A 41 -1.48 -8.33 4.39
C VAL A 41 -2.98 -8.49 4.65
N LEU A 42 -3.39 -9.50 5.41
CA LEU A 42 -4.79 -9.72 5.77
C LEU A 42 -5.40 -8.52 6.48
N THR A 43 -4.76 -8.05 7.56
CA THR A 43 -5.23 -6.89 8.33
C THR A 43 -5.34 -5.63 7.47
N ARG A 44 -4.37 -5.37 6.59
CA ARG A 44 -4.40 -4.22 5.68
C ARG A 44 -5.56 -4.32 4.69
N ASN A 45 -5.75 -5.49 4.08
CA ASN A 45 -6.79 -5.71 3.09
C ASN A 45 -8.18 -5.56 3.70
N ILE A 46 -8.41 -6.14 4.88
CA ILE A 46 -9.68 -6.03 5.60
C ILE A 46 -9.96 -4.56 5.97
N ALA A 47 -8.98 -3.85 6.52
CA ALA A 47 -9.13 -2.44 6.88
C ALA A 47 -9.44 -1.56 5.65
N LEU A 48 -8.77 -1.77 4.52
CA LEU A 48 -9.05 -1.03 3.29
C LEU A 48 -10.44 -1.35 2.72
N ASN A 49 -10.86 -2.62 2.77
CA ASN A 49 -12.18 -3.04 2.30
C ASN A 49 -13.29 -2.40 3.15
N ARG A 50 -13.13 -2.39 4.48
CA ARG A 50 -14.05 -1.73 5.40
C ARG A 50 -14.12 -0.22 5.17
N LEU A 51 -12.97 0.43 4.98
CA LEU A 51 -12.91 1.85 4.64
C LEU A 51 -13.67 2.18 3.36
N LYS A 52 -13.63 1.28 2.36
CA LYS A 52 -14.40 1.39 1.10
C LYS A 52 -15.89 1.21 1.36
N ALA A 53 -16.28 0.17 2.09
CA ALA A 53 -17.67 -0.16 2.38
C ALA A 53 -18.40 0.95 3.15
N ASP A 54 -17.74 1.57 4.12
CA ASP A 54 -18.34 2.60 4.97
C ASP A 54 -18.51 3.97 4.27
N ASN A 55 -18.17 4.07 2.97
CA ASN A 55 -18.05 5.32 2.21
C ASN A 55 -17.22 6.40 2.94
N ARG A 56 -16.37 6.01 3.90
CA ARG A 56 -15.61 6.95 4.75
C ARG A 56 -14.64 7.77 3.92
N PHE A 57 -14.20 7.26 2.76
CA PHE A 57 -13.40 8.01 1.78
C PHE A 57 -13.95 9.41 1.49
N LYS A 58 -15.28 9.55 1.38
CA LYS A 58 -15.94 10.83 1.09
C LYS A 58 -16.00 11.78 2.29
N ARG A 59 -15.71 11.29 3.50
CA ARG A 59 -15.77 12.02 4.78
C ARG A 59 -14.40 12.47 5.29
N GLY A 60 -13.34 12.30 4.49
CA GLY A 60 -12.00 12.83 4.80
C GLY A 60 -11.23 12.01 5.85
N CYS A 61 -10.89 10.75 5.53
CA CYS A 61 -10.13 9.82 6.38
C CYS A 61 -8.65 10.23 6.59
N GLY A 62 -8.41 11.46 7.04
CA GLY A 62 -7.07 11.98 7.30
C GLY A 62 -6.15 11.86 6.09
N GLN A 63 -5.01 11.18 6.28
CA GLN A 63 -3.95 11.06 5.26
C GLN A 63 -4.27 10.02 4.16
N ILE A 64 -5.24 9.12 4.36
CA ILE A 64 -5.46 7.99 3.43
C ILE A 64 -5.91 8.45 2.03
N PRO A 65 -6.92 9.34 1.88
CA PRO A 65 -7.32 9.82 0.55
C PRO A 65 -6.13 10.39 -0.24
N ALA A 66 -5.33 11.26 0.38
CA ALA A 66 -4.16 11.83 -0.26
C ALA A 66 -3.09 10.79 -0.63
N VAL A 67 -2.91 9.71 0.14
CA VAL A 67 -1.98 8.63 -0.24
C VAL A 67 -2.50 7.84 -1.45
N LEU A 68 -3.81 7.62 -1.53
CA LEU A 68 -4.43 6.94 -2.67
C LEU A 68 -4.43 7.81 -3.92
N ASP A 69 -4.71 9.10 -3.80
CA ASP A 69 -4.66 10.05 -4.91
C ASP A 69 -3.23 10.12 -5.48
N GLU A 70 -2.22 10.20 -4.61
CA GLU A 70 -0.81 10.13 -5.02
C GLU A 70 -0.48 8.85 -5.81
N LEU A 71 -1.04 7.69 -5.42
CA LEU A 71 -0.83 6.44 -6.15
C LEU A 71 -1.58 6.43 -7.48
N ALA A 72 -2.81 6.93 -7.50
CA ALA A 72 -3.65 6.96 -8.69
C ALA A 72 -3.01 7.80 -9.82
N GLU A 73 -2.27 8.87 -9.48
CA GLU A 73 -1.50 9.65 -10.46
C GLU A 73 -0.42 8.84 -11.21
N CYS A 74 0.02 7.70 -10.66
CA CYS A 74 1.14 6.92 -11.18
C CYS A 74 0.71 5.65 -11.92
N ILE A 75 -0.51 5.19 -11.68
CA ILE A 75 -1.01 3.93 -12.24
C ILE A 75 -1.78 4.30 -13.51
N PRO A 76 -1.39 3.79 -14.69
CA PRO A 76 -2.17 3.95 -15.91
C PRO A 76 -3.61 3.48 -15.68
N ALA A 77 -4.60 4.20 -16.22
CA ALA A 77 -5.99 3.78 -16.10
C ALA A 77 -6.16 2.44 -16.82
N ALA A 78 -6.47 1.38 -16.07
CA ALA A 78 -6.69 0.06 -16.66
C ALA A 78 -7.98 0.08 -17.50
N GLU A 79 -7.84 -0.08 -18.81
CA GLU A 79 -8.94 -0.45 -19.68
C GLU A 79 -9.02 -1.98 -19.71
N THR A 80 -10.15 -2.51 -19.20
CA THR A 80 -10.65 -3.90 -19.35
C THR A 80 -10.29 -4.97 -18.31
N VAL A 81 -11.00 -6.10 -18.43
CA VAL A 81 -11.48 -7.03 -17.39
C VAL A 81 -10.66 -8.35 -17.35
N GLU A 82 -9.45 -8.38 -17.91
CA GLU A 82 -8.54 -9.56 -17.83
C GLU A 82 -7.79 -9.65 -16.48
N ALA A 83 -8.57 -9.55 -15.40
CA ALA A 83 -8.16 -9.00 -14.11
C ALA A 83 -7.14 -9.80 -13.26
N GLU A 84 -6.80 -11.04 -13.60
CA GLU A 84 -5.92 -11.87 -12.76
C GLU A 84 -4.51 -12.01 -13.34
N TYR A 85 -4.39 -12.22 -14.66
CA TYR A 85 -3.10 -12.27 -15.34
C TYR A 85 -2.42 -10.90 -15.31
N ASP A 86 -3.20 -9.86 -15.61
CA ASP A 86 -2.76 -8.47 -15.52
C ASP A 86 -2.32 -8.10 -14.11
N ARG A 87 -3.04 -8.58 -13.09
CA ARG A 87 -2.67 -8.32 -11.69
C ARG A 87 -1.34 -8.97 -11.30
N ARG A 88 -1.07 -10.20 -11.72
CA ARG A 88 0.21 -10.87 -11.44
C ARG A 88 1.36 -10.21 -12.19
N SER A 89 1.14 -9.86 -13.46
CA SER A 89 2.11 -9.13 -14.27
C SER A 89 2.44 -7.76 -13.65
N PHE A 90 1.40 -7.01 -13.26
CA PHE A 90 1.53 -5.72 -12.58
C PHE A 90 2.32 -5.82 -11.26
N LEU A 91 2.01 -6.82 -10.44
CA LEU A 91 2.75 -7.05 -9.19
C LEU A 91 4.23 -7.37 -9.45
N ALA A 92 4.53 -8.20 -10.45
CA ALA A 92 5.90 -8.52 -10.83
C ALA A 92 6.64 -7.28 -11.37
N ALA A 93 5.96 -6.42 -12.15
CA ALA A 93 6.52 -5.15 -12.62
C ALA A 93 6.82 -4.19 -11.46
N LEU A 94 5.91 -4.08 -10.49
CA LEU A 94 6.11 -3.27 -9.30
C LEU A 94 7.27 -3.78 -8.44
N GLU A 95 7.41 -5.10 -8.26
CA GLU A 95 8.54 -5.71 -7.56
C GLU A 95 9.87 -5.37 -8.24
N ARG A 96 9.97 -5.57 -9.57
CA ARG A 96 11.16 -5.19 -10.35
C ARG A 96 11.47 -3.70 -10.20
N PHE A 97 10.46 -2.84 -10.27
CA PHE A 97 10.64 -1.40 -10.09
C PHE A 97 11.22 -1.07 -8.71
N LEU A 98 10.62 -1.62 -7.64
CA LEU A 98 11.09 -1.41 -6.28
C LEU A 98 12.53 -1.91 -6.10
N ASP A 99 12.91 -2.99 -6.79
CA ASP A 99 14.28 -3.51 -6.79
C ASP A 99 15.31 -2.56 -7.41
N THR A 100 14.91 -1.70 -8.35
CA THR A 100 15.79 -0.67 -8.91
C THR A 100 16.05 0.51 -7.96
N LEU A 101 15.23 0.67 -6.91
CA LEU A 101 15.32 1.84 -6.03
C LEU A 101 16.45 1.69 -4.99
N PRO A 102 17.22 2.77 -4.73
CA PRO A 102 18.09 2.85 -3.57
C PRO A 102 17.33 2.59 -2.28
N ARG A 103 18.00 1.98 -1.29
CA ARG A 103 17.41 1.56 -0.02
C ARG A 103 16.52 2.64 0.63
N ASP A 104 17.06 3.85 0.81
CA ASP A 104 16.35 4.97 1.43
C ASP A 104 15.07 5.34 0.68
N THR A 105 15.14 5.38 -0.66
CA THR A 105 14.02 5.68 -1.53
C THR A 105 12.94 4.61 -1.45
N ARG A 106 13.36 3.33 -1.46
CA ARG A 106 12.45 2.18 -1.30
C ARG A 106 11.74 2.22 0.05
N VAL A 107 12.48 2.51 1.12
CA VAL A 107 11.93 2.65 2.47
C VAL A 107 10.89 3.78 2.54
N ILE A 108 11.22 4.96 2.00
CA ILE A 108 10.28 6.09 1.94
C ILE A 108 9.00 5.69 1.20
N PHE A 109 9.14 5.02 0.05
CA PHE A 109 8.01 4.60 -0.78
C PHE A 109 7.12 3.58 -0.06
N VAL A 110 7.71 2.52 0.51
CA VAL A 110 6.97 1.49 1.25
C VAL A 110 6.30 2.09 2.49
N ARG A 111 6.98 2.96 3.25
CA ARG A 111 6.37 3.62 4.41
C ARG A 111 5.18 4.50 4.03
N ARG A 112 5.29 5.24 2.92
CA ARG A 112 4.21 6.08 2.42
C ARG A 112 2.99 5.25 1.97
N TYR A 113 3.20 4.23 1.15
CA TYR A 113 2.11 3.58 0.40
C TYR A 113 1.62 2.25 1.00
N TRP A 114 2.51 1.50 1.66
CA TRP A 114 2.10 0.27 2.36
C TRP A 114 1.56 0.59 3.75
N TYR A 115 2.32 1.38 4.52
CA TYR A 115 2.00 1.70 5.91
C TYR A 115 1.20 2.98 6.08
N MET A 116 0.92 3.75 5.03
CA MET A 116 0.14 4.99 5.09
C MET A 116 0.75 6.04 6.02
N ASN A 117 2.08 6.09 6.12
CA ASN A 117 2.75 7.10 6.93
C ASN A 117 2.68 8.49 6.28
N THR A 118 2.53 9.51 7.12
CA THR A 118 2.71 10.91 6.75
C THR A 118 4.18 11.19 6.42
N CYS A 119 4.46 12.21 5.61
CA CYS A 119 5.84 12.61 5.33
C CYS A 119 6.62 12.98 6.60
N ARG A 120 5.92 13.52 7.62
CA ARG A 120 6.49 13.84 8.94
C ARG A 120 6.92 12.59 9.68
N GLU A 121 6.04 11.60 9.83
CA GLU A 121 6.39 10.34 10.52
C GLU A 121 7.57 9.63 9.85
N ILE A 122 7.64 9.66 8.51
CA ILE A 122 8.78 9.10 7.77
C ILE A 122 10.05 9.91 8.05
N ALA A 123 9.97 11.24 8.04
CA ALA A 123 11.09 12.12 8.32
C ALA A 123 11.66 11.88 9.72
N ASP A 124 10.79 11.82 10.72
CA ASP A 124 11.15 11.62 12.13
C ASP A 124 11.78 10.22 12.34
N ALA A 125 11.14 9.17 11.81
CA ALA A 125 11.59 7.79 12.00
C ALA A 125 12.93 7.47 11.31
N TYR A 126 13.26 8.19 10.23
CA TYR A 126 14.44 7.93 9.41
C TYR A 126 15.46 9.08 9.45
N GLN A 127 15.31 10.02 10.39
CA GLN A 127 16.24 11.16 10.58
C GLN A 127 16.49 11.93 9.27
N MET A 128 15.41 12.24 8.56
CA MET A 128 15.44 13.01 7.31
C MET A 128 14.62 14.29 7.46
N SER A 129 14.81 15.26 6.57
CA SER A 129 13.89 16.40 6.50
C SER A 129 12.59 16.00 5.79
N GLU A 130 11.45 16.56 6.22
CA GLU A 130 10.18 16.33 5.51
C GLU A 130 10.26 16.75 4.02
N SER A 131 11.07 17.76 3.70
CA SER A 131 11.33 18.19 2.32
C SER A 131 12.00 17.08 1.50
N LYS A 132 13.03 16.43 2.06
CA LYS A 132 13.71 15.28 1.41
C LYS A 132 12.71 14.15 1.14
N VAL A 133 11.83 13.84 2.09
CA VAL A 133 10.79 12.80 1.93
C VAL A 133 9.83 13.16 0.79
N ARG A 134 9.27 14.38 0.77
CA ARG A 134 8.36 14.84 -0.29
C ARG A 134 9.01 14.77 -1.68
N VAL A 135 10.23 15.30 -1.80
CA VAL A 135 10.97 15.30 -3.07
C VAL A 135 11.26 13.87 -3.54
N SER A 136 11.66 12.98 -2.62
CA SER A 136 11.91 11.58 -2.91
C SER A 136 10.65 10.86 -3.43
N LEU A 137 9.51 11.07 -2.77
CA LEU A 137 8.22 10.51 -3.19
C LEU A 137 7.81 11.00 -4.58
N THR A 138 7.85 12.32 -4.82
CA THR A 138 7.49 12.90 -6.13
C THR A 138 8.38 12.34 -7.25
N ARG A 139 9.70 12.24 -7.03
CA ARG A 139 10.62 11.68 -8.02
C ARG A 139 10.36 10.19 -8.27
N THR A 140 10.09 9.43 -7.21
CA THR A 140 9.84 7.99 -7.31
C THR A 140 8.53 7.69 -8.02
N ARG A 141 7.47 8.44 -7.72
CA ARG A 141 6.18 8.38 -8.43
C ARG A 141 6.31 8.62 -9.93
N ARG A 142 7.04 9.66 -10.34
CA ARG A 142 7.33 9.93 -11.76
C ARG A 142 8.09 8.78 -12.42
N LYS A 143 9.10 8.22 -11.72
CA LYS A 143 9.84 7.06 -12.23
C LYS A 143 8.96 5.82 -12.37
N LEU A 144 8.06 5.57 -11.41
CA LEU A 144 7.12 4.47 -11.45
C LEU A 144 6.19 4.59 -12.65
N LYS A 145 5.61 5.78 -12.87
CA LYS A 145 4.75 6.04 -14.02
C LYS A 145 5.45 5.73 -15.35
N VAL A 146 6.64 6.29 -15.56
CA VAL A 146 7.45 6.05 -16.77
C VAL A 146 7.86 4.58 -16.90
N PHE A 147 8.06 3.87 -15.79
CA PHE A 147 8.39 2.45 -15.80
C PHE A 147 7.18 1.61 -16.24
N LEU A 148 6.00 1.87 -15.67
CA LEU A 148 4.77 1.16 -16.01
C LEU A 148 4.34 1.43 -17.46
N GLU A 149 4.42 2.68 -17.93
CA GLU A 149 4.12 3.04 -19.33
C GLU A 149 5.01 2.29 -20.35
N LYS A 150 6.22 1.88 -19.95
CA LYS A 150 7.11 1.08 -20.79
C LYS A 150 6.81 -0.41 -20.73
N GLU A 151 6.36 -0.92 -19.58
CA GLU A 151 5.96 -2.32 -19.42
C GLU A 151 4.63 -2.60 -20.11
N ASP A 152 3.67 -1.65 -20.10
CA ASP A 152 2.40 -1.78 -20.82
C ASP A 152 2.57 -1.66 -22.35
N ALA A 153 3.70 -1.12 -22.81
CA ALA A 153 4.03 -0.99 -24.23
C ALA A 153 4.80 -2.20 -24.81
N LEU A 154 5.10 -3.20 -23.98
CA LEU A 154 5.77 -4.46 -24.34
C LEU A 154 4.77 -5.60 -24.50
#